data_AF-B0SSX7-F1
#
_entry.id   AF-B0SSX7-F1
#
_cell.length_a   1.000
_cell.length_b   1.000
_cell.length_c   1.000
_cell.angle_alpha   90.00
_cell.angle_beta   90.00
_cell.angle_gamma   90.00
#
_symmetry.space_group_name_H-M   'P 1'
#
loop_
_entity.id
_entity.type
_entity.pdbx_description
1 polymer ?
#
loop_
_entity_poly.entity_id
_entity_poly.type
_entity_poly.pdbx_seq_one_letter_code
_entity_poly.pdbx_strand_id
1 'polypeptide(L)'
;MKLVSILILYFAFFLGAVYPSETKIKLIPKQKTAKVLKSVAYATIRSTVMATYSRFEEKETNHNTCSDGFPSMPGDFPCNLLDFSGTSDQVNVQSEISDGEFAEGRDPEDMNPSGKIRIKVSKDKSRNLNGNVILLGEGENQLSLFYFPKGQISHYLYQNMIVIFVWNQNEPTAQLSHLYFVKVGSDFFPEEVKEFAF
;
A
#
# COMPACT_ATOMS: atom_id res chain seq x y z
N MET A 1 38.82 -29.93 34.11
CA MET A 1 38.34 -28.52 34.06
C MET A 1 38.55 -27.79 32.73
N LYS A 2 39.33 -28.28 31.75
CA LYS A 2 39.52 -27.58 30.46
C LYS A 2 38.42 -27.85 29.40
N LEU A 3 37.73 -28.98 29.49
CA LEU A 3 36.66 -29.37 28.54
C LEU A 3 35.35 -28.59 28.73
N VAL A 4 35.04 -28.15 29.96
CA VAL A 4 33.80 -27.42 30.26
C VAL A 4 33.83 -26.00 29.71
N SER A 5 34.99 -25.34 29.69
CA SER A 5 35.14 -23.99 29.12
C SER A 5 34.99 -23.96 27.59
N ILE A 6 35.29 -25.05 26.89
CA ILE A 6 35.14 -25.13 25.42
C ILE A 6 33.66 -25.29 25.04
N LEU A 7 32.87 -26.02 25.84
CA LEU A 7 31.44 -26.20 25.59
C LEU A 7 30.64 -24.89 25.77
N ILE A 8 31.02 -24.07 26.75
CA ILE A 8 30.37 -22.78 27.02
C ILE A 8 30.68 -21.76 25.90
N LEU A 9 31.87 -21.81 25.31
CA LEU A 9 32.23 -20.93 24.19
C LEU A 9 31.48 -21.29 22.90
N TYR A 10 31.19 -22.58 22.68
CA TYR A 10 30.39 -23.04 21.52
C TYR A 10 28.90 -22.71 21.66
N PHE A 11 28.36 -22.72 22.89
CA PHE A 11 26.95 -22.38 23.11
C PHE A 11 26.67 -20.88 22.93
N ALA A 12 27.65 -20.02 23.20
CA ALA A 12 27.56 -18.58 22.97
C ALA A 12 27.52 -18.21 21.48
N PHE A 13 28.04 -19.05 20.58
CA PHE A 13 28.03 -18.80 19.13
C PHE A 13 26.71 -19.17 18.45
N PHE A 14 25.88 -20.02 19.06
CA PHE A 14 24.57 -20.42 18.52
C PHE A 14 23.41 -19.50 18.95
N LEU A 15 23.63 -18.56 19.86
CA LEU A 15 22.69 -17.50 20.20
C LEU A 15 22.89 -16.25 19.33
N GLY A 16 23.28 -16.45 18.06
CA GLY A 16 23.10 -15.44 17.03
C GLY A 16 21.62 -15.22 16.84
N ALA A 17 21.04 -14.33 17.66
CA ALA A 17 19.69 -13.84 17.49
C ALA A 17 19.56 -13.33 16.05
N VAL A 18 18.83 -14.07 15.23
CA VAL A 18 18.30 -13.56 13.97
C VAL A 18 17.25 -12.54 14.37
N TYR A 19 17.65 -11.30 14.57
CA TYR A 19 16.71 -10.21 14.74
C TYR A 19 15.87 -10.15 13.45
N PRO A 20 14.53 -10.21 13.53
CA PRO A 20 13.73 -9.84 12.37
C PRO A 20 14.15 -8.43 11.97
N SER A 21 14.62 -8.29 10.74
CA SER A 21 14.95 -7.00 10.16
C SER A 21 13.67 -6.17 10.22
N GLU A 22 13.56 -5.24 11.17
CA GLU A 22 12.52 -4.20 11.14
C GLU A 22 12.60 -3.54 9.76
N THR A 23 11.67 -3.89 8.86
CA THR A 23 11.56 -3.33 7.52
C THR A 23 11.10 -1.88 7.66
N LYS A 24 12.04 -0.99 8.00
CA LYS A 24 11.75 0.44 8.13
C LYS A 24 11.56 1.03 6.75
N ILE A 25 10.58 1.94 6.63
CA ILE A 25 10.44 2.82 5.47
C ILE A 25 11.74 3.63 5.31
N LYS A 26 12.41 3.50 4.16
CA LYS A 26 13.71 4.12 3.87
C LYS A 26 13.56 5.30 2.93
N LEU A 27 14.20 6.42 3.25
CA LEU A 27 14.27 7.57 2.35
C LEU A 27 15.19 7.25 1.16
N ILE A 28 14.70 7.45 -0.06
CA ILE A 28 15.50 7.31 -1.27
C ILE A 28 16.35 8.58 -1.46
N PRO A 29 17.68 8.47 -1.60
CA PRO A 29 18.53 9.62 -1.89
C PRO A 29 18.12 10.33 -3.18
N LYS A 30 18.12 11.67 -3.18
CA LYS A 30 17.72 12.51 -4.33
C LYS A 30 18.38 12.11 -5.65
N GLN A 31 19.64 11.67 -5.61
CA GLN A 31 20.40 11.22 -6.79
C GLN A 31 19.84 9.93 -7.41
N LYS A 32 19.13 9.10 -6.64
CA LYS A 32 18.53 7.83 -7.09
C LYS A 32 17.05 7.98 -7.46
N THR A 33 16.38 9.03 -6.99
CA THR A 33 14.95 9.28 -7.19
C THR A 33 14.52 9.18 -8.65
N ALA A 34 15.22 9.85 -9.58
CA ALA A 34 14.85 9.81 -10.99
C ALA A 34 14.89 8.40 -11.60
N LYS A 35 15.85 7.57 -11.18
CA LYS A 35 15.97 6.18 -11.65
C LYS A 35 14.81 5.33 -11.13
N VAL A 36 14.49 5.45 -9.84
CA VAL A 36 13.39 4.72 -9.19
C VAL A 36 12.04 5.10 -9.80
N LEU A 37 11.78 6.40 -9.98
CA LEU A 37 10.53 6.87 -10.58
C LEU A 37 10.39 6.42 -12.03
N LYS A 38 11.50 6.34 -12.78
CA LYS A 38 11.49 5.79 -14.13
C LYS A 38 11.15 4.30 -14.13
N SER A 39 11.68 3.50 -13.19
CA SER A 39 11.41 2.05 -13.15
C SER A 39 9.97 1.71 -12.82
N VAL A 40 9.23 2.60 -12.14
CA VAL A 40 7.80 2.43 -11.85
C VAL A 40 6.89 3.18 -12.83
N ALA A 41 7.44 3.67 -13.95
CA ALA A 41 6.70 4.42 -14.95
C ALA A 41 5.92 5.63 -14.37
N TYR A 42 6.55 6.40 -13.48
CA TYR A 42 5.91 7.50 -12.75
C TYR A 42 5.22 8.54 -13.65
N ALA A 43 5.72 8.78 -14.87
CA ALA A 43 5.05 9.67 -15.81
C ALA A 43 3.63 9.21 -16.15
N THR A 44 3.41 7.90 -16.28
CA THR A 44 2.08 7.30 -16.48
C THR A 44 1.22 7.49 -15.25
N ILE A 45 1.76 7.21 -14.04
CA ILE A 45 1.08 7.39 -12.76
C ILE A 45 0.66 8.85 -12.55
N ARG A 46 1.54 9.81 -12.81
CA ARG A 46 1.20 11.22 -12.74
C ARG A 46 0.04 11.56 -13.68
N SER A 47 0.05 11.03 -14.90
CA SER A 47 -1.01 11.30 -15.88
C SER A 47 -2.37 10.69 -15.50
N THR A 48 -2.40 9.59 -14.75
CA THR A 48 -3.64 8.94 -14.29
C THR A 48 -4.26 9.72 -13.14
N VAL A 49 -3.43 10.20 -12.21
CA VAL A 49 -3.83 11.02 -11.07
C VAL A 49 -4.35 12.40 -11.52
N MET A 50 -3.74 13.00 -12.54
CA MET A 50 -4.19 14.28 -13.10
C MET A 50 -5.49 14.18 -13.90
N ALA A 51 -5.98 12.97 -14.20
CA ALA A 51 -7.19 12.79 -15.00
C ALA A 51 -8.45 12.99 -14.16
N THR A 52 -9.46 13.61 -14.76
CA THR A 52 -10.77 13.78 -14.14
C THR A 52 -11.71 12.66 -14.54
N TYR A 53 -12.39 12.07 -13.56
CA TYR A 53 -13.44 11.06 -13.75
C TYR A 53 -14.74 11.63 -13.21
N SER A 54 -15.84 11.52 -13.96
CA SER A 54 -17.12 12.17 -13.60
C SER A 54 -18.26 11.20 -13.39
N ARG A 55 -18.10 9.94 -13.81
CA ARG A 55 -19.16 8.93 -13.77
C ARG A 55 -18.80 7.84 -12.77
N PHE A 56 -19.46 7.85 -11.63
CA PHE A 56 -19.26 6.86 -10.58
C PHE A 56 -20.53 6.09 -10.27
N GLU A 57 -20.35 4.87 -9.79
CA GLU A 57 -21.37 4.02 -9.21
C GLU A 57 -20.96 3.67 -7.78
N GLU A 58 -21.89 3.83 -6.85
CA GLU A 58 -21.63 3.56 -5.44
C GLU A 58 -21.81 2.06 -5.13
N LYS A 59 -20.88 1.51 -4.35
CA LYS A 59 -20.88 0.11 -3.90
C LYS A 59 -20.48 0.05 -2.44
N GLU A 60 -20.99 -0.96 -1.74
CA GLU A 60 -20.53 -1.29 -0.40
C GLU A 60 -19.52 -2.43 -0.44
N THR A 61 -18.49 -2.33 0.39
CA THR A 61 -17.49 -3.39 0.62
C THR A 61 -17.13 -3.43 2.09
N ASN A 62 -16.50 -4.51 2.54
CA ASN A 62 -15.98 -4.57 3.90
C ASN A 62 -14.69 -3.76 4.01
N HIS A 63 -14.44 -3.17 5.18
CA HIS A 63 -13.15 -2.62 5.52
C HIS A 63 -12.33 -3.70 6.23
N ASN A 64 -11.16 -4.01 5.67
CA ASN A 64 -10.22 -4.94 6.29
C ASN A 64 -8.94 -4.20 6.64
N THR A 65 -8.51 -4.31 7.90
CA THR A 65 -7.21 -3.83 8.35
C THR A 65 -6.09 -4.65 7.71
N CYS A 66 -4.94 -4.01 7.53
CA CYS A 66 -3.73 -4.69 7.07
C CYS A 66 -3.10 -5.49 8.23
N SER A 67 -2.35 -6.55 7.93
CA SER A 67 -1.61 -7.30 8.96
C SER A 67 -0.43 -6.49 9.51
N ASP A 68 0.07 -6.87 10.69
CA ASP A 68 1.17 -6.19 11.39
C ASP A 68 2.47 -6.09 10.58
N GLY A 69 2.65 -6.96 9.59
CA GLY A 69 3.81 -6.93 8.67
C GLY A 69 3.69 -5.88 7.55
N PHE A 70 2.52 -5.25 7.39
CA PHE A 70 2.28 -4.24 6.38
C PHE A 70 2.59 -2.84 6.95
N PRO A 71 3.27 -1.95 6.20
CA PRO A 71 3.60 -0.63 6.74
C PRO A 71 2.35 0.21 6.94
N SER A 72 2.43 1.17 7.87
CA SER A 72 1.39 2.20 8.03
C SER A 72 1.20 2.96 6.72
N MET A 73 -0.06 3.03 6.26
CA MET A 73 -0.45 3.64 5.00
C MET A 73 -0.99 5.06 5.21
N PRO A 74 -0.67 6.03 4.34
CA PRO A 74 -1.34 7.33 4.32
C PRO A 74 -2.86 7.19 4.12
N GLY A 75 -3.62 7.76 5.05
CA GLY A 75 -5.06 7.62 5.09
C GLY A 75 -5.50 6.23 5.56
N ASP A 76 -6.82 6.03 5.65
CA ASP A 76 -7.39 4.76 6.09
C ASP A 76 -7.52 3.76 4.94
N PHE A 77 -6.38 3.29 4.40
CA PHE A 77 -6.36 2.37 3.27
C PHE A 77 -6.82 0.95 3.67
N PRO A 78 -7.92 0.41 3.11
CA PRO A 78 -8.41 -0.92 3.43
C PRO A 78 -7.67 -2.00 2.61
N CYS A 79 -7.10 -2.99 3.28
CA CYS A 79 -6.22 -3.98 2.64
C CYS A 79 -6.93 -4.95 1.69
N ASN A 80 -8.26 -5.11 1.79
CA ASN A 80 -9.04 -5.85 0.79
C ASN A 80 -9.12 -5.14 -0.57
N LEU A 81 -8.69 -3.87 -0.66
CA LEU A 81 -8.62 -3.12 -1.92
C LEU A 81 -7.25 -3.24 -2.62
N LEU A 82 -6.34 -4.08 -2.12
CA LEU A 82 -5.09 -4.43 -2.83
C LEU A 82 -5.36 -5.15 -4.15
N ASP A 83 -6.42 -5.94 -4.19
CA ASP A 83 -6.87 -6.64 -5.38
C ASP A 83 -8.39 -6.60 -5.49
N PHE A 84 -8.87 -5.76 -6.40
CA PHE A 84 -10.29 -5.55 -6.63
C PHE A 84 -10.96 -6.68 -7.43
N SER A 85 -10.20 -7.47 -8.20
CA SER A 85 -10.75 -8.58 -8.98
C SER A 85 -10.64 -9.92 -8.27
N GLY A 86 -9.87 -10.00 -7.18
CA GLY A 86 -9.62 -11.24 -6.44
C GLY A 86 -8.75 -12.25 -7.20
N THR A 87 -7.84 -11.77 -8.05
CA THR A 87 -6.93 -12.58 -8.88
C THR A 87 -5.58 -12.88 -8.21
N SER A 88 -5.32 -12.37 -7.01
CA SER A 88 -4.07 -12.48 -6.26
C SER A 88 -4.33 -13.07 -4.88
N ASP A 89 -3.90 -14.31 -4.70
CA ASP A 89 -3.88 -14.95 -3.40
C ASP A 89 -2.75 -14.36 -2.55
N GLN A 90 -3.16 -13.64 -1.50
CA GLN A 90 -2.46 -13.48 -0.24
C GLN A 90 -1.26 -12.51 -0.25
N VAL A 91 -1.54 -11.24 0.06
CA VAL A 91 -0.82 -10.66 1.21
C VAL A 91 -1.40 -11.43 2.40
N ASN A 92 -0.57 -12.18 3.14
CA ASN A 92 -1.00 -12.94 4.31
C ASN A 92 -1.58 -11.98 5.36
N VAL A 93 -2.87 -11.68 5.23
CA VAL A 93 -3.66 -10.96 6.22
C VAL A 93 -4.33 -12.04 7.05
N GLN A 94 -3.55 -12.66 7.95
CA GLN A 94 -4.14 -13.24 9.16
C GLN A 94 -4.77 -12.07 9.91
N SER A 95 -6.06 -11.86 9.67
CA SER A 95 -6.88 -10.93 10.42
C SER A 95 -7.29 -11.65 11.69
N GLU A 96 -6.51 -11.49 12.74
CA GLU A 96 -7.13 -11.49 14.06
C GLU A 96 -8.00 -10.23 14.11
N ILE A 97 -9.28 -10.42 14.43
CA ILE A 97 -10.21 -9.34 14.69
C ILE A 97 -9.69 -8.66 15.96
N SER A 98 -8.81 -7.68 15.80
CA SER A 98 -8.36 -6.82 16.88
C SER A 98 -9.41 -5.74 17.06
N ASP A 99 -10.25 -5.93 18.07
CA ASP A 99 -11.15 -4.91 18.55
C ASP A 99 -10.32 -3.71 19.06
N GLY A 100 -10.29 -2.65 18.26
CA GLY A 100 -10.06 -1.29 18.73
C GLY A 100 -8.61 -0.78 18.67
N GLU A 101 -8.33 0.01 17.64
CA GLU A 101 -7.61 1.28 17.86
C GLU A 101 -8.14 2.32 16.86
N PHE A 102 -8.99 3.20 17.39
CA PHE A 102 -9.66 4.26 16.64
C PHE A 102 -8.65 5.38 16.35
N ALA A 103 -8.37 5.64 15.07
CA ALA A 103 -7.75 6.89 14.67
C ALA A 103 -8.76 8.04 14.84
N GLU A 104 -8.47 8.96 15.76
CA GLU A 104 -9.23 10.18 15.98
C GLU A 104 -9.33 11.00 14.68
N GLY A 105 -10.54 11.18 14.15
CA GLY A 105 -10.78 12.02 12.98
C GLY A 105 -11.89 11.59 12.01
N ARG A 106 -12.59 10.48 12.25
CA ARG A 106 -13.72 10.07 11.40
C ARG A 106 -15.03 10.75 11.84
N ASP A 107 -15.82 11.16 10.84
CA ASP A 107 -17.20 11.59 11.03
C ASP A 107 -18.03 10.43 11.60
N PRO A 108 -18.71 10.58 12.75
CA PRO A 108 -19.49 9.51 13.38
C PRO A 108 -20.64 8.97 12.52
N GLU A 109 -21.03 9.64 11.42
CA GLU A 109 -22.10 9.16 10.53
C GLU A 109 -21.67 8.03 9.56
N ASP A 110 -20.36 7.79 9.38
CA ASP A 110 -19.85 6.73 8.50
C ASP A 110 -19.62 5.38 9.21
N MET A 111 -19.90 5.30 10.51
CA MET A 111 -19.73 4.08 11.30
C MET A 111 -20.96 3.18 11.23
N ASN A 112 -21.02 2.33 10.19
CA ASN A 112 -21.89 1.17 10.23
C ASN A 112 -21.25 0.12 11.17
N PRO A 113 -21.95 -0.39 12.20
CA PRO A 113 -21.45 -1.45 13.11
C PRO A 113 -21.06 -2.76 12.40
N SER A 114 -21.35 -2.86 11.10
CA SER A 114 -21.03 -3.99 10.24
C SER A 114 -19.60 -3.98 9.64
N GLY A 115 -18.81 -2.91 9.85
CA GLY A 115 -17.48 -2.78 9.23
C GLY A 115 -17.51 -2.57 7.71
N LYS A 116 -18.66 -2.15 7.16
CA LYS A 116 -18.84 -1.89 5.73
C LYS A 116 -18.54 -0.43 5.41
N ILE A 117 -17.82 -0.20 4.30
CA ILE A 117 -17.48 1.12 3.75
C ILE A 117 -18.10 1.29 2.36
N ARG A 118 -18.43 2.54 2.04
CA ARG A 118 -18.94 2.92 0.72
C ARG A 118 -17.79 3.37 -0.17
N ILE A 119 -17.78 2.84 -1.39
CA ILE A 119 -16.80 3.17 -2.43
C ILE A 119 -17.51 3.63 -3.69
N LYS A 120 -16.90 4.55 -4.43
CA LYS A 120 -17.39 5.05 -5.72
C LYS A 120 -16.51 4.49 -6.82
N VAL A 121 -17.03 3.57 -7.62
CA VAL A 121 -16.31 2.92 -8.72
C VAL A 121 -16.56 3.67 -10.03
N SER A 122 -15.50 4.10 -10.70
CA SER A 122 -15.60 4.79 -11.98
C SER A 122 -16.15 3.86 -13.06
N LYS A 123 -17.13 4.36 -13.84
CA LYS A 123 -17.61 3.68 -15.05
C LYS A 123 -16.60 3.76 -16.19
N ASP A 124 -15.76 4.78 -16.18
CA ASP A 124 -14.70 4.99 -17.15
C ASP A 124 -13.39 4.33 -16.66
N LYS A 125 -12.59 3.81 -17.60
CA LYS A 125 -11.28 3.22 -17.28
C LYS A 125 -10.23 4.31 -17.03
N SER A 126 -9.26 3.99 -16.17
CA SER A 126 -8.12 4.86 -15.87
C SER A 126 -7.37 5.20 -17.16
N ARG A 127 -7.13 6.49 -17.38
CA ARG A 127 -6.33 6.97 -18.51
C ARG A 127 -4.95 6.30 -18.49
N ASN A 128 -4.43 5.85 -19.63
CA ASN A 128 -3.10 5.21 -19.80
C ASN A 128 -2.83 3.90 -19.02
N LEU A 129 -3.65 3.55 -18.03
CA LEU A 129 -3.53 2.32 -17.23
C LEU A 129 -4.59 1.28 -17.62
N ASN A 130 -5.73 1.71 -18.17
CA ASN A 130 -6.85 0.89 -18.64
C ASN A 130 -7.54 -0.01 -17.58
N GLY A 131 -7.24 0.15 -16.30
CA GLY A 131 -7.97 -0.51 -15.21
C GLY A 131 -9.02 0.38 -14.55
N ASN A 132 -9.50 -0.02 -13.38
CA ASN A 132 -10.56 0.70 -12.66
C ASN A 132 -10.00 1.89 -11.86
N VAL A 133 -10.88 2.84 -11.55
CA VAL A 133 -10.62 3.91 -10.59
C VAL A 133 -11.68 3.83 -9.51
N ILE A 134 -11.27 3.91 -8.24
CA ILE A 134 -12.16 3.83 -7.08
C ILE A 134 -11.87 5.02 -6.18
N LEU A 135 -12.93 5.71 -5.75
CA LEU A 135 -12.83 6.73 -4.71
C LEU A 135 -13.39 6.18 -3.39
N LEU A 136 -12.68 6.45 -2.31
CA LEU A 136 -13.07 6.11 -0.94
C LEU A 136 -13.00 7.38 -0.08
N GLY A 137 -14.05 7.66 0.69
CA GLY A 137 -14.16 8.89 1.47
C GLY A 137 -14.49 10.13 0.62
N GLU A 138 -14.51 11.28 1.29
CA GLU A 138 -14.97 12.56 0.72
C GLU A 138 -14.04 13.72 1.07
N GLY A 139 -14.10 14.79 0.27
CA GLY A 139 -13.33 16.00 0.49
C GLY A 139 -11.81 15.78 0.50
N GLU A 140 -11.13 16.43 1.45
CA GLU A 140 -9.66 16.39 1.58
C GLU A 140 -9.13 15.03 2.06
N ASN A 141 -9.99 14.19 2.62
CA ASN A 141 -9.64 12.86 3.12
C ASN A 141 -9.99 11.73 2.14
N GLN A 142 -10.32 12.07 0.89
CA GLN A 142 -10.62 11.09 -0.14
C GLN A 142 -9.34 10.37 -0.62
N LEU A 143 -9.42 9.04 -0.69
CA LEU A 143 -8.45 8.22 -1.41
C LEU A 143 -8.92 8.03 -2.85
N SER A 144 -8.03 8.22 -3.81
CA SER A 144 -8.24 7.90 -5.23
C SER A 144 -7.36 6.71 -5.64
N LEU A 145 -7.95 5.53 -5.80
CA LEU A 145 -7.26 4.27 -6.06
C LEU A 145 -7.31 3.94 -7.56
N PHE A 146 -6.17 3.54 -8.12
CA PHE A 146 -6.00 3.23 -9.53
C PHE A 146 -5.51 1.80 -9.69
N TYR A 147 -6.17 1.05 -10.55
CA TYR A 147 -5.93 -0.38 -10.71
C TYR A 147 -5.35 -0.72 -12.08
N PHE A 148 -4.54 -1.76 -12.14
CA PHE A 148 -4.21 -2.42 -13.40
C PHE A 148 -5.45 -3.12 -13.99
N PRO A 149 -5.46 -3.44 -15.30
CA PRO A 149 -6.59 -4.14 -15.93
C PRO A 149 -6.91 -5.49 -15.29
N LYS A 150 -5.90 -6.15 -14.71
CA LYS A 150 -6.03 -7.43 -14.01
C LYS A 150 -6.65 -7.30 -12.60
N GLY A 151 -6.78 -6.09 -12.05
CA GLY A 151 -7.46 -5.82 -10.78
C GLY A 151 -6.55 -5.57 -9.57
N GLN A 152 -5.24 -5.79 -9.68
CA GLN A 152 -4.27 -5.37 -8.67
C GLN A 152 -4.18 -3.84 -8.61
N ILE A 153 -4.05 -3.30 -7.41
CA ILE A 153 -3.80 -1.86 -7.25
C ILE A 153 -2.45 -1.49 -7.86
N SER A 154 -2.42 -0.40 -8.61
CA SER A 154 -1.20 0.20 -9.15
C SER A 154 -0.68 1.27 -8.21
N HIS A 155 -1.56 2.19 -7.84
CA HIS A 155 -1.25 3.29 -6.94
C HIS A 155 -2.53 3.90 -6.37
N TYR A 156 -2.39 4.70 -5.33
CA TYR A 156 -3.44 5.62 -4.92
C TYR A 156 -2.87 7.00 -4.59
N LEU A 157 -3.74 8.02 -4.67
CA LEU A 157 -3.50 9.36 -4.16
C LEU A 157 -4.29 9.56 -2.87
N TYR A 158 -3.62 10.07 -1.84
CA TYR A 158 -4.25 10.64 -0.64
C TYR A 158 -3.57 11.97 -0.32
N GLN A 159 -4.32 13.07 -0.32
CA GLN A 159 -3.78 14.42 -0.16
C GLN A 159 -2.60 14.70 -1.13
N ASN A 160 -1.39 14.90 -0.61
CA ASN A 160 -0.16 15.13 -1.38
C ASN A 160 0.78 13.91 -1.42
N MET A 161 0.25 12.71 -1.18
CA MET A 161 1.01 11.46 -1.18
C MET A 161 0.48 10.52 -2.25
N ILE A 162 1.35 10.09 -3.14
CA ILE A 162 1.09 8.99 -4.07
C ILE A 162 1.80 7.75 -3.54
N VAL A 163 1.03 6.68 -3.29
CA VAL A 163 1.59 5.39 -2.89
C VAL A 163 1.53 4.43 -4.05
N ILE A 164 2.67 3.85 -4.44
CA ILE A 164 2.83 3.03 -5.64
C ILE A 164 3.15 1.59 -5.22
N PHE A 165 2.42 0.64 -5.80
CA PHE A 165 2.51 -0.80 -5.51
C PHE A 165 3.29 -1.50 -6.63
N VAL A 166 4.39 -2.14 -6.26
CA VAL A 166 5.25 -2.85 -7.22
C VAL A 166 5.08 -4.35 -7.06
N TRP A 167 4.42 -4.96 -8.04
CA TRP A 167 4.16 -6.38 -8.08
C TRP A 167 5.25 -7.13 -8.86
N ASN A 168 5.78 -8.20 -8.29
CA ASN A 168 6.58 -9.19 -9.00
C ASN A 168 5.64 -10.12 -9.77
N GLN A 169 5.69 -10.05 -11.10
CA GLN A 169 4.86 -10.82 -12.03
C GLN A 169 5.55 -12.11 -12.53
N ASN A 170 6.79 -12.36 -12.11
CA ASN A 170 7.56 -13.53 -12.56
C ASN A 170 7.16 -14.81 -11.82
N GLU A 171 6.47 -14.67 -10.69
CA GLU A 171 5.94 -15.78 -9.91
C GLU A 171 4.56 -16.21 -10.46
N PRO A 172 4.16 -17.48 -10.26
CA PRO A 172 2.83 -17.97 -10.67
C PRO A 172 1.68 -17.13 -10.09
N THR A 173 1.91 -16.56 -8.91
CA THR A 173 1.03 -15.60 -8.25
C THR A 173 1.76 -14.26 -8.10
N ALA A 174 1.09 -13.15 -8.44
CA ALA A 174 1.70 -11.83 -8.31
C ALA A 174 1.95 -11.50 -6.84
N GLN A 175 3.20 -11.20 -6.48
CA GLN A 175 3.59 -10.85 -5.12
C GLN A 175 3.95 -9.38 -5.01
N LEU A 176 3.47 -8.71 -3.96
CA LEU A 176 3.85 -7.33 -3.68
C LEU A 176 5.29 -7.30 -3.17
N SER A 177 6.16 -6.61 -3.88
CA SER A 177 7.61 -6.58 -3.61
C SER A 177 8.07 -5.27 -2.96
N HIS A 178 7.53 -4.15 -3.43
CA HIS A 178 7.91 -2.82 -2.93
C HIS A 178 6.69 -1.90 -2.87
N LEU A 179 6.74 -0.97 -1.93
CA LEU A 179 5.90 0.23 -1.90
C LEU A 179 6.79 1.45 -2.03
N TYR A 180 6.39 2.38 -2.89
CA TYR A 180 6.98 3.72 -2.93
C TYR A 180 5.98 4.75 -2.44
N PHE A 181 6.42 5.55 -1.46
CA PHE A 181 5.66 6.67 -0.93
C PHE A 181 6.25 7.95 -1.51
N VAL A 182 5.53 8.57 -2.43
CA VAL A 182 5.98 9.76 -3.16
C VAL A 182 5.21 10.97 -2.63
N LYS A 183 5.91 11.84 -1.89
CA LYS A 183 5.37 13.16 -1.56
C LYS A 183 5.47 14.04 -2.80
N VAL A 184 4.39 14.72 -3.13
CA VAL A 184 4.30 15.53 -4.35
C VAL A 184 3.90 16.97 -4.07
N GLY A 185 4.31 17.86 -4.98
CA GLY A 185 3.82 19.23 -5.05
C GLY A 185 2.45 19.34 -5.73
N SER A 186 1.98 20.58 -5.94
CA SER A 186 0.65 20.88 -6.50
C SER A 186 0.43 20.39 -7.93
N ASP A 187 1.50 20.16 -8.69
CA ASP A 187 1.47 19.64 -10.06
C ASP A 187 1.80 18.13 -10.10
N PHE A 188 1.78 17.46 -8.96
CA PHE A 188 2.17 16.06 -8.80
C PHE A 188 3.64 15.80 -9.14
N PHE A 189 4.50 16.82 -9.10
CA PHE A 189 5.95 16.62 -9.21
C PHE A 189 6.52 16.05 -7.90
N PRO A 190 7.39 15.04 -7.96
CA PRO A 190 7.94 14.36 -6.78
C PRO A 190 8.90 15.27 -6.00
N GLU A 191 8.65 15.45 -4.71
CA GLU A 191 9.52 16.20 -3.79
C GLU A 191 10.37 15.26 -2.94
N GLU A 192 9.77 14.15 -2.50
CA GLU A 192 10.40 13.15 -1.64
C GLU A 192 9.90 11.76 -2.02
N VAL A 193 10.79 10.76 -1.97
CA VAL A 193 10.43 9.35 -2.22
C VAL A 193 10.96 8.50 -1.10
N LYS A 194 10.08 7.71 -0.49
CA LYS A 194 10.45 6.65 0.44
C LYS A 194 10.09 5.28 -0.13
N GLU A 195 10.77 4.26 0.35
CA GLU A 195 10.62 2.87 -0.08
C GLU A 195 10.36 1.98 1.13
N PHE A 196 9.48 1.01 0.95
CA PHE A 196 9.36 -0.16 1.80
C PHE A 196 9.50 -1.39 0.91
N ALA A 197 10.28 -2.37 1.35
CA ALA A 197 10.47 -3.64 0.67
C ALA A 197 9.98 -4.78 1.56
N PHE A 198 9.24 -5.72 0.97
CA PHE A 198 8.72 -6.91 1.64
C PHE A 198 9.77 -8.03 1.68
#